data_AF-A0AAU3WNV7-F1
#
_entry.id   AF-A0AAU3WNV7-F1
#
_cell.length_a   1.000
_cell.length_b   1.000
_cell.length_c   1.000
_cell.angle_alpha   90.00
_cell.angle_beta   90.00
_cell.angle_gamma   90.00
#
_symmetry.space_group_name_H-M   'P 1'
#
loop_
_entity.id
_entity.type
_entity.pdbx_description
1 polymer ?
#
loop_
_entity_poly.entity_id
_entity_poly.type
_entity_poly.pdbx_seq_one_letter_code
_entity_poly.pdbx_strand_id
1 'polypeptide(L)' 'MTAPGRYHLTLSVDALPVLDGWWDDPDTADGKFDSLQRQHQESAGAQLLLTEWDRAQEWPLREWPAAPAAAGVG' A
#
# COMPACT_ATOMS: atom_id res chain seq x y z
N MET A 1 -15.46 -18.11 13.69
CA MET A 1 -14.79 -16.80 13.63
C MET A 1 -13.85 -16.87 12.45
N THR A 2 -14.16 -16.18 11.34
CA THR A 2 -13.24 -16.07 10.20
C THR A 2 -12.01 -15.32 10.68
N ALA A 3 -10.84 -15.96 10.62
CA ALA A 3 -9.58 -15.28 10.90
C ALA A 3 -9.48 -14.04 9.98
N PRO A 4 -8.90 -12.92 10.44
CA PRO A 4 -8.48 -11.88 9.51
C PRO A 4 -7.57 -12.55 8.47
N GLY A 5 -7.76 -12.23 7.19
CA GLY A 5 -7.00 -12.86 6.11
C GLY A 5 -5.49 -12.80 6.34
N ARG A 6 -4.72 -13.70 5.73
CA ARG A 6 -3.27 -13.74 5.91
C ARG A 6 -2.53 -12.46 5.49
N TYR A 7 -3.07 -11.68 4.58
CA TYR A 7 -2.44 -10.51 3.95
C TYR A 7 -3.26 -9.26 4.17
N HIS A 8 -2.63 -8.17 4.62
CA HIS A 8 -3.26 -6.86 4.81
C HIS A 8 -2.61 -5.85 3.88
N LEU A 9 -3.40 -5.19 3.03
CA LEU A 9 -2.91 -4.07 2.25
C LEU A 9 -3.39 -2.76 2.86
N THR A 10 -2.46 -1.83 3.00
CA THR A 10 -2.73 -0.46 3.42
C THR A 10 -2.18 0.50 2.37
N LEU A 11 -3.05 1.29 1.77
CA LEU A 11 -2.68 2.40 0.89
C LEU A 11 -2.92 3.71 1.65
N SER A 12 -1.89 4.54 1.71
CA SER A 12 -1.96 5.91 2.22
C SER A 12 -1.53 6.88 1.12
N VAL A 13 -2.19 8.04 1.04
CA VAL A 13 -1.78 9.15 0.16
C VAL A 13 -1.69 10.39 1.02
N ASP A 14 -0.55 11.09 1.02
CA ASP A 14 -0.31 12.24 1.91
C ASP A 14 -0.61 11.92 3.39
N ALA A 15 -0.19 10.73 3.84
CA ALA A 15 -0.44 10.18 5.18
C ALA A 15 -1.93 9.94 5.54
N LEU A 16 -2.85 10.04 4.57
CA LEU A 16 -4.26 9.69 4.75
C LEU A 16 -4.52 8.27 4.25
N PRO A 17 -5.08 7.36 5.08
CA PRO A 17 -5.42 6.01 4.65
C PRO A 17 -6.57 6.06 3.64
N VAL A 18 -6.30 5.57 2.43
CA VAL A 18 -7.25 5.49 1.31
C VAL A 18 -7.85 4.09 1.20
N LEU A 19 -7.07 3.05 1.51
CA LEU A 19 -7.52 1.67 1.52
C LEU A 19 -6.86 0.89 2.66
N ASP A 20 -7.68 0.09 3.34
CA ASP A 20 -7.29 -0.84 4.40
C ASP A 20 -8.13 -2.11 4.21
N GLY A 21 -7.48 -3.26 3.99
CA GLY A 21 -8.21 -4.50 3.70
C GLY A 21 -7.40 -5.77 3.93
N TRP A 22 -8.09 -6.84 4.30
CA TRP A 22 -7.51 -8.16 4.56
C TRP A 22 -7.91 -9.17 3.47
N TRP A 23 -6.94 -9.98 3.04
CA TRP A 23 -7.10 -11.05 2.05
C TRP A 23 -6.44 -12.33 2.53
N ASP A 24 -7.09 -13.46 2.31
CA ASP A 24 -6.55 -14.78 2.70
C ASP A 24 -5.62 -15.38 1.64
N ASP A 25 -5.81 -14.98 0.39
CA ASP A 25 -5.16 -15.52 -0.79
C ASP A 25 -4.00 -14.59 -1.26
N PRO A 26 -2.77 -15.11 -1.39
CA PRO A 26 -1.60 -14.33 -1.78
C PRO A 26 -1.70 -13.79 -3.21
N ASP A 27 -2.20 -14.59 -4.16
CA ASP A 27 -2.35 -14.18 -5.56
C ASP A 27 -3.37 -13.04 -5.69
N THR A 28 -4.45 -13.08 -4.90
CA THR A 28 -5.43 -11.99 -4.82
C THR A 28 -4.84 -10.74 -4.20
N ALA A 29 -4.07 -10.88 -3.11
CA ALA A 29 -3.40 -9.76 -2.47
C ALA A 29 -2.37 -9.10 -3.40
N ASP A 30 -1.58 -9.90 -4.11
CA ASP A 30 -0.60 -9.44 -5.11
C ASP A 30 -1.28 -8.75 -6.30
N GLY A 31 -2.34 -9.33 -6.85
CA GLY A 31 -3.11 -8.70 -7.93
C GLY A 31 -3.74 -7.36 -7.51
N LYS A 32 -4.20 -7.24 -6.27
CA LYS A 32 -4.66 -5.96 -5.70
C LYS A 32 -3.52 -4.97 -5.53
N PHE A 33 -2.38 -5.44 -5.04
CA PHE A 33 -1.17 -4.62 -4.90
C PHE A 33 -0.74 -4.02 -6.24
N ASP A 34 -0.59 -4.85 -7.29
CA ASP A 34 -0.20 -4.38 -8.63
C ASP A 34 -1.22 -3.40 -9.23
N SER A 35 -2.51 -3.66 -9.03
CA SER A 35 -3.57 -2.76 -9.48
C SER A 35 -3.51 -1.39 -8.80
N LEU A 36 -3.33 -1.36 -7.47
CA LEU A 36 -3.23 -0.12 -6.70
C LEU A 36 -1.94 0.64 -7.05
N GLN A 37 -0.83 -0.07 -7.19
CA GLN A 37 0.42 0.50 -7.68
C GLN A 37 0.23 1.17 -9.05
N ARG A 38 -0.40 0.51 -10.03
CA ARG A 38 -0.61 1.09 -11.35
C ARG A 38 -1.54 2.29 -11.32
N GLN A 39 -2.57 2.26 -10.47
CA GLN A 39 -3.53 3.35 -10.32
C GLN A 39 -2.91 4.59 -9.64
N HIS A 40 -2.00 4.39 -8.70
CA HIS A 40 -1.43 5.47 -7.87
C HIS A 40 0.02 5.80 -8.18
N GLN A 41 0.60 5.25 -9.26
CA GLN A 41 1.99 5.51 -9.65
C GLN A 41 2.32 6.99 -9.89
N GLU A 42 1.31 7.81 -10.24
CA GLU A 42 1.43 9.26 -10.46
C GLU A 42 1.02 10.07 -9.22
N SER A 43 0.53 9.43 -8.16
CA SER A 43 0.14 10.09 -6.92
C SER A 43 1.36 10.39 -6.07
N ALA A 44 1.74 11.66 -6.02
CA ALA A 44 2.72 12.19 -5.10
C ALA A 44 2.45 11.73 -3.66
N GLY A 45 3.44 11.18 -2.96
CA GLY A 45 3.29 10.83 -1.54
C GLY A 45 2.38 9.63 -1.26
N ALA A 46 2.08 8.82 -2.29
CA ALA A 46 1.42 7.53 -2.09
C ALA A 46 2.38 6.52 -1.44
N GLN A 47 1.88 5.75 -0.49
CA GLN A 47 2.59 4.68 0.20
C GLN A 47 1.69 3.44 0.24
N LEU A 48 2.19 2.31 -0.26
CA LEU A 48 1.46 1.04 -0.27
C LEU A 48 2.24 0.01 0.54
N LEU A 49 1.60 -0.50 1.59
CA LEU A 49 2.15 -1.49 2.52
C LEU A 49 1.41 -2.82 2.34
N LEU A 50 2.14 -3.94 2.37
CA LEU A 50 1.58 -5.29 2.47
C LEU A 50 2.12 -5.93 3.75
N THR A 51 1.22 -6.29 4.65
CA THR A 51 1.56 -6.93 5.92
C THR A 51 1.08 -8.38 5.90
N GLU A 52 1.97 -9.34 6.20
CA GLU A 52 1.59 -10.75 6.34
C GLU A 52 1.37 -11.07 7.83
N TRP A 53 0.15 -11.49 8.18
CA TRP A 53 -0.27 -11.81 9.55
C TRP A 53 0.53 -12.95 10.18
N ASP A 54 0.84 -13.99 9.41
CA ASP A 54 1.48 -15.22 9.90
C ASP A 54 2.88 -14.98 10.49
N ARG A 55 3.54 -13.87 10.09
CA ARG A 55 4.87 -13.52 10.58
C ARG A 55 4.90 -12.33 11.53
N ALA A 56 3.76 -11.68 11.79
CA ALA A 56 3.69 -10.41 12.52
C ALA A 56 4.75 -9.39 12.04
N GLN A 57 5.09 -9.44 10.75
CA GLN A 57 6.19 -8.68 10.17
C GLN A 57 5.65 -7.81 9.04
N GLU A 58 5.72 -6.51 9.26
CA GLU A 58 5.37 -5.48 8.28
C GLU A 58 6.54 -5.33 7.30
N TRP A 59 6.33 -5.67 6.03
CA TRP A 59 7.31 -5.40 4.98
C TRP A 59 6.80 -4.23 4.12
N PRO A 60 7.42 -3.03 4.21
CA PRO A 60 7.13 -1.98 3.25
C PRO A 60 7.65 -2.45 1.88
N LEU A 61 6.74 -2.97 1.06
CA LEU A 61 7.07 -3.46 -0.28
C LEU A 61 7.47 -2.33 -1.22
N ARG A 62 6.92 -1.12 -1.02
CA ARG A 62 7.27 0.07 -1.81
C ARG A 62 6.85 1.38 -1.14
N GLU A 63 7.79 2.29 -1.07
CA GLU A 63 7.55 3.71 -0.79
C GLU A 63 7.76 4.47 -2.11
N TRP A 64 6.75 5.21 -2.57
CA TRP A 64 7.00 6.15 -3.68
C TRP A 64 7.67 7.39 -3.11
N PRO A 65 8.65 7.97 -3.83
CA PRO A 65 9.17 9.26 -3.45
C PRO A 65 7.99 10.23 -3.37
N ALA A 66 7.88 10.97 -2.26
CA ALA A 66 7.05 12.16 -2.23
C ALA A 66 7.40 12.98 -3.48
N ALA A 67 6.40 13.49 -4.22
CA ALA A 67 6.71 14.36 -5.34
C ALA A 67 7.67 15.43 -4.82
N PRO A 68 8.72 15.78 -5.60
CA PRO A 68 9.63 16.83 -5.18
C PRO A 68 8.75 17.99 -4.79
N ALA A 69 8.77 18.37 -3.49
CA ALA A 69 7.97 19.46 -2.97
C ALA A 69 8.13 20.58 -3.98
N ALA A 70 7.03 20.92 -4.67
CA ALA A 70 7.09 21.74 -5.87
C ALA A 70 8.04 22.88 -5.58
N ALA A 71 9.23 22.83 -6.19
CA ALA A 71 10.23 23.86 -6.07
C ALA A 71 9.74 25.03 -6.91
N GLY A 72 8.60 25.62 -6.52
CA GLY A 72 8.43 27.05 -6.61
C GLY A 72 9.42 27.66 -5.63
N VAL A 73 10.18 28.68 -5.97
CA VAL A 73 10.00 29.71 -6.99
C VAL A 73 11.38 30.27 -7.32
N GLY A 74 11.57 30.70 -8.56
CA GLY A 74 12.77 31.41 -9.01
C GLY A 74 12.90 32.82 -8.45
#